data_AF-A0A6B3G558-F1
#
_entry.id   AF-A0A6B3G558-F1
#
_cell.length_a   1.000
_cell.length_b   1.000
_cell.length_c   1.000
_cell.angle_alpha   90.00
_cell.angle_beta   90.00
_cell.angle_gamma   90.00
#
_symmetry.space_group_name_H-M   'P 1'
#
loop_
_entity.id
_entity.type
_entity.pdbx_description
1 polymer ?
#
loop_
_entity_poly.entity_id
_entity_poly.type
_entity_poly.pdbx_seq_one_letter_code
_entity_poly.pdbx_strand_id
1 'polypeptide(L)'
;MTSTTDANTDTPGATDVPGASGTYGELRAQLATLTTEAFRPELAEIDRLSTEEIARIMNGEDATVPAAVAERLPQIAAAIDATAERMARGGRLI
;
A
#
# COMPACT_ATOMS: atom_id res chain seq x y z
N MET A 1 7.59 -49.22 25.26
CA MET A 1 6.93 -49.87 24.12
C MET A 1 6.11 -48.82 23.39
N THR A 2 6.62 -48.42 22.22
CA THR A 2 5.96 -47.80 21.04
C THR A 2 5.06 -46.58 21.28
N SER A 3 5.48 -45.35 20.97
CA SER A 3 5.66 -44.73 19.62
C SER A 3 4.36 -44.57 18.84
N THR A 4 4.18 -43.38 18.24
CA THR A 4 3.29 -42.91 17.14
C THR A 4 2.71 -41.56 17.59
N THR A 5 3.25 -40.37 17.30
CA THR A 5 3.81 -39.76 16.07
C THR A 5 2.80 -39.69 14.91
N ASP A 6 2.52 -38.44 14.54
CA ASP A 6 1.93 -37.91 13.29
C ASP A 6 0.42 -38.00 13.06
N ALA A 7 -0.22 -36.83 13.08
CA ALA A 7 -1.31 -36.51 12.17
C ALA A 7 -1.22 -35.02 11.78
N ASN A 8 -0.18 -34.69 11.01
CA ASN A 8 -0.23 -33.56 10.11
C ASN A 8 -1.17 -33.94 8.96
N THR A 9 -2.42 -33.48 9.00
CA THR A 9 -3.32 -33.55 7.83
C THR A 9 -3.40 -32.17 7.21
N ASP A 10 -2.29 -31.81 6.57
CA ASP A 10 -2.30 -30.93 5.41
C ASP A 10 -3.32 -31.50 4.42
N THR A 11 -4.42 -30.79 4.22
CA THR A 11 -5.41 -31.11 3.20
C THR A 11 -5.32 -30.01 2.15
N PRO A 12 -4.57 -30.19 1.05
CA PRO A 12 -4.67 -29.32 -0.10
C PRO A 12 -5.89 -29.77 -0.92
N GLY A 13 -7.04 -29.18 -0.62
CA GLY A 13 -8.22 -29.26 -1.48
C GLY A 13 -7.95 -28.54 -2.80
N ALA A 14 -7.92 -29.30 -3.88
CA ALA A 14 -7.60 -28.87 -5.23
C ALA A 14 -8.46 -27.72 -5.76
N THR A 15 -7.77 -26.63 -6.13
CA THR A 15 -7.97 -25.90 -7.39
C THR A 15 -6.63 -25.30 -7.84
N ASP A 16 -5.66 -26.14 -8.19
CA ASP A 16 -4.48 -25.68 -8.91
C ASP A 16 -4.88 -25.38 -10.35
N VAL A 17 -5.13 -24.11 -10.64
CA VAL A 17 -5.35 -23.62 -12.02
C VAL A 17 -3.97 -23.50 -12.66
N PRO A 18 -3.58 -24.37 -13.61
CA PRO A 18 -2.24 -24.35 -14.18
C PRO A 18 -2.11 -23.09 -15.05
N GLY A 19 -1.46 -22.06 -14.51
CA GLY A 19 -1.33 -20.72 -15.12
C GLY A 19 -1.56 -19.57 -14.14
N ALA A 20 -2.26 -19.80 -13.02
CA ALA A 20 -2.55 -18.74 -12.05
C ALA A 20 -1.32 -18.37 -11.20
N SER A 21 -0.52 -19.36 -10.78
CA SER A 21 0.68 -19.15 -9.95
C SER A 21 1.73 -18.26 -10.64
N GLY A 22 1.90 -18.40 -11.97
CA GLY A 22 2.80 -17.57 -12.78
C GLY A 22 2.32 -16.12 -12.88
N THR A 23 1.04 -15.93 -13.22
CA THR A 23 0.42 -14.59 -13.30
C THR A 23 0.42 -13.87 -11.95
N TYR A 24 0.14 -14.57 -10.85
CA TYR A 24 0.21 -13.96 -9.51
C TYR A 24 1.65 -13.62 -9.09
N GLY A 25 2.64 -14.40 -9.54
CA GLY A 25 4.05 -14.09 -9.33
C GLY A 25 4.47 -12.80 -10.05
N GLU A 26 4.06 -12.64 -11.31
CA GLU A 26 4.31 -11.41 -12.09
C GLU A 26 3.60 -10.19 -11.48
N LEU A 27 2.34 -10.34 -11.06
CA LEU A 27 1.60 -9.29 -10.38
C LEU A 27 2.30 -8.87 -9.07
N ARG A 28 2.71 -9.84 -8.23
CA ARG A 28 3.46 -9.53 -7.00
C ARG A 28 4.75 -8.78 -7.28
N ALA A 29 5.47 -9.16 -8.34
CA ALA A 29 6.69 -8.46 -8.74
C ALA A 29 6.41 -7.00 -9.16
N GLN A 30 5.30 -6.76 -9.87
CA GLN A 30 4.88 -5.39 -10.23
C GLN A 30 4.49 -4.58 -9.00
N LEU A 31 3.66 -5.12 -8.10
CA LEU A 31 3.23 -4.42 -6.88
C LEU A 31 4.42 -4.09 -5.96
N ALA A 32 5.41 -4.98 -5.88
CA ALA A 32 6.63 -4.74 -5.09
C ALA A 32 7.44 -3.51 -5.54
N THR A 33 7.20 -2.98 -6.74
CA THR A 33 7.82 -1.73 -7.24
C THR A 33 7.03 -0.48 -6.87
N LEU A 34 5.79 -0.61 -6.42
CA LEU A 34 4.91 0.52 -6.11
C LEU A 34 5.06 0.92 -4.64
N THR A 35 5.43 2.17 -4.39
CA THR A 35 5.55 2.70 -3.02
C THR A 35 4.26 2.56 -2.22
N THR A 36 3.09 2.68 -2.84
CA THR A 36 1.79 2.57 -2.17
C THR A 36 1.45 1.16 -1.71
N GLU A 37 2.09 0.14 -2.29
CA GLU A 37 1.94 -1.27 -1.93
C GLU A 37 3.11 -1.78 -1.10
N ALA A 38 4.04 -0.90 -0.72
CA ALA A 38 5.22 -1.26 0.03
C ALA A 38 4.83 -1.75 1.43
N PHE A 39 5.32 -2.95 1.78
CA PHE A 39 5.21 -3.48 3.12
C PHE A 39 6.20 -2.77 4.06
N ARG A 40 5.73 -2.37 5.24
CA ARG A 40 6.54 -1.74 6.30
C ARG A 40 6.74 -2.71 7.48
N PRO A 41 7.91 -3.38 7.59
CA PRO A 41 8.15 -4.37 8.64
C PRO A 41 7.95 -3.86 10.06
N GLU A 42 8.26 -2.58 10.30
CA GLU A 42 8.09 -1.92 11.58
C GLU A 42 6.62 -1.80 12.04
N LEU A 43 5.65 -1.95 11.11
CA LEU A 43 4.22 -1.96 11.40
C LEU A 43 3.56 -3.33 11.20
N ALA A 44 4.36 -4.41 11.08
CA ALA A 44 3.86 -5.75 10.83
C ALA A 44 2.87 -6.26 11.90
N GLU A 45 2.98 -5.73 13.12
CA GLU A 45 2.24 -6.16 14.31
C GLU A 45 1.25 -5.09 14.81
N ILE A 46 0.88 -4.14 13.94
CA ILE A 46 -0.01 -3.03 14.28
C ILE A 46 -1.37 -3.48 14.82
N ASP A 47 -1.85 -4.64 14.39
CA ASP A 47 -3.11 -5.26 14.82
C ASP A 47 -3.08 -5.78 16.26
N ARG A 48 -1.88 -5.95 16.84
CA ARG A 48 -1.69 -6.40 18.23
C ARG A 48 -1.55 -5.25 19.23
N LEU A 49 -1.44 -4.02 18.75
CA LEU A 49 -1.28 -2.85 19.59
C LEU A 49 -2.60 -2.40 20.21
N SER A 50 -2.51 -1.61 21.29
CA SER A 50 -3.70 -0.94 21.82
C SER A 50 -4.22 0.11 20.84
N THR A 51 -5.51 0.44 20.94
CA THR A 51 -6.13 1.47 20.09
C THR A 51 -5.42 2.82 20.19
N GLU A 52 -4.92 3.19 21.38
CA GLU A 52 -4.18 4.45 21.57
C GLU A 52 -2.85 4.44 20.80
N GLU A 53 -2.10 3.35 20.85
CA GLU A 53 -0.84 3.20 20.13
C GLU A 53 -1.04 3.25 18.62
N ILE A 54 -2.08 2.57 18.11
CA ILE A 54 -2.46 2.64 16.69
C ILE A 54 -2.77 4.09 16.29
N ALA A 55 -3.60 4.80 17.06
CA ALA A 55 -3.95 6.19 16.79
C ALA A 55 -2.72 7.11 16.80
N ARG A 56 -1.76 6.87 17.70
CA ARG A 56 -0.51 7.62 17.79
C ARG A 56 0.38 7.38 16.57
N ILE A 57 0.48 6.13 16.11
CA ILE A 57 1.21 5.78 14.88
C ILE A 57 0.57 6.49 13.69
N MET A 58 -0.75 6.35 13.51
CA MET A 58 -1.47 7.00 12.42
C MET A 58 -1.26 8.52 12.42
N ASN A 59 -1.35 9.17 13.58
CA ASN A 59 -1.12 10.61 13.68
C ASN A 59 0.33 11.01 13.34
N GLY A 60 1.31 10.18 13.72
CA GLY A 60 2.71 10.40 13.35
C GLY A 60 2.93 10.35 11.84
N GLU A 61 2.29 9.39 11.15
CA GLU A 61 2.31 9.29 9.69
C GLU A 61 1.56 10.45 9.01
N ASP A 62 0.39 10.83 9.53
CA ASP A 62 -0.36 11.98 9.00
C ASP A 62 0.47 13.28 9.05
N ALA A 63 1.30 13.44 10.08
CA ALA A 63 2.17 14.61 10.24
C ALA A 63 3.27 14.72 9.16
N THR A 64 3.57 13.65 8.42
CA THR A 64 4.56 13.71 7.32
C THR A 64 3.95 14.25 6.02
N VAL A 65 2.62 14.21 5.88
CA VAL A 65 1.92 14.63 4.66
C VAL A 65 2.17 16.11 4.32
N PRO A 66 2.07 17.08 5.26
CA PRO A 66 2.36 18.48 4.95
C PRO A 66 3.78 18.71 4.43
N ALA A 67 4.78 17.99 4.95
CA ALA A 67 6.16 18.09 4.49
C ALA A 67 6.30 17.57 3.05
N ALA A 68 5.69 16.43 2.74
CA ALA A 68 5.67 15.89 1.38
C ALA A 68 4.97 16.85 0.39
N VAL A 69 3.87 17.50 0.80
CA VAL A 69 3.20 18.54 0.00
C VAL A 69 4.12 19.76 -0.19
N ALA A 70 4.83 20.18 0.85
CA ALA A 70 5.75 21.31 0.80
C ALA A 70 6.85 21.11 -0.26
N GLU A 71 7.39 19.90 -0.38
CA GLU A 71 8.37 19.55 -1.42
C GLU A 71 7.82 19.67 -2.85
N ARG A 72 6.49 19.60 -3.04
CA ARG A 72 5.83 19.65 -4.34
C ARG A 72 5.23 21.02 -4.67
N LEU A 73 5.44 22.03 -3.82
CA LEU A 73 4.93 23.38 -4.04
C LEU A 73 5.29 23.97 -5.42
N PRO A 74 6.50 23.77 -5.98
CA PRO A 74 6.81 24.27 -7.32
C PRO A 74 5.90 23.69 -8.42
N GLN A 75 5.63 22.38 -8.37
CA GLN A 75 4.76 21.71 -9.32
C GLN A 75 3.29 22.08 -9.11
N ILE A 76 2.86 22.18 -7.84
CA ILE A 76 1.52 22.62 -7.48
C ILE A 76 1.27 24.04 -7.98
N ALA A 77 2.21 24.97 -7.77
CA ALA A 77 2.10 26.34 -8.25
C ALA A 77 1.99 26.39 -9.78
N ALA A 78 2.86 25.67 -10.51
CA ALA A 78 2.79 25.60 -11.97
C ALA A 78 1.45 25.02 -12.47
N ALA A 79 0.90 24.02 -11.78
CA ALA A 79 -0.40 23.45 -12.09
C ALA A 79 -1.55 24.45 -11.84
N ILE A 80 -1.48 25.21 -10.74
CA ILE A 80 -2.43 26.28 -10.42
C ILE A 80 -2.40 27.35 -11.52
N ASP A 81 -1.23 27.85 -11.89
CA ASP A 81 -1.08 28.91 -12.89
C ASP A 81 -1.64 28.48 -14.25
N ALA A 82 -1.26 27.29 -14.71
CA ALA A 82 -1.76 26.73 -15.97
C ALA A 82 -3.28 26.51 -15.95
N THR A 83 -3.81 26.07 -14.80
CA THR A 83 -5.26 25.91 -14.62
C THR A 83 -5.98 27.25 -14.65
N ALA A 84 -5.47 28.25 -13.94
CA ALA A 84 -6.03 29.59 -13.88
C ALA A 84 -6.07 30.25 -15.26
N GLU A 85 -4.98 30.15 -16.03
CA GLU A 85 -4.91 30.65 -17.40
C GLU A 85 -5.97 29.99 -18.29
N ARG A 86 -6.16 28.67 -18.15
CA ARG A 86 -7.16 27.92 -18.89
C ARG A 86 -8.59 28.28 -18.49
N MET A 87 -8.83 28.49 -17.20
CA MET A 87 -10.14 28.93 -16.70
C MET A 87 -10.49 30.33 -17.20
N ALA A 88 -9.53 31.26 -17.25
CA ALA A 88 -9.72 32.60 -17.79
C ALA A 88 -10.16 32.59 -19.27
N ARG A 89 -9.78 31.55 -20.02
CA ARG A 89 -10.18 31.31 -21.41
C ARG A 89 -11.50 30.52 -21.55
N GLY A 90 -12.27 30.34 -20.47
CA GLY A 90 -13.53 29.61 -20.46
C GLY A 90 -13.39 28.08 -20.37
N GLY A 91 -12.21 27.58 -20.00
CA GLY A 91 -11.95 26.16 -19.79
C GLY A 91 -12.50 25.61 -18.45
N ARG A 92 -12.31 24.30 -18.22
CA ARG A 92 -12.78 23.56 -17.02
C ARG A 92 -11.69 22.63 -16.46
N LEU A 93 -11.48 22.61 -15.14
CA LEU A 93 -10.65 21.60 -14.48
C LEU A 93 -11.45 20.28 -14.38
N ILE A 94 -10.83 19.14 -14.72
CA ILE A 94 -11.42 17.79 -14.71
C ILE A 94 -10.45 16.85 -14.01
#